data_AF-A0A1T3C7X1-F1
#
_entry.id   AF-A0A1T3C7X1-F1
#
_cell.length_a   1.000
_cell.length_b   1.000
_cell.length_c   1.000
_cell.angle_alpha   90.00
_cell.angle_beta   90.00
_cell.angle_gamma   90.00
#
_symmetry.space_group_name_H-M   'P 1'
#
loop_
_entity.id
_entity.type
_entity.pdbx_description
1 polymer ?
#
loop_
_entity_poly.entity_id
_entity_poly.type
_entity_poly.pdbx_seq_one_letter_code
_entity_poly.pdbx_strand_id
1 'polypeptide(L)'
;MAAPPPPTTYDPASPSESAPPLPSAPSSVLGPSSVLQPPLSRRGSGPGIVLVLPSSRTIPPLGPDAEKPLDPEPLLKWAEEGFAVVAITLPEPEMELTGDDASASDVVNLIRDAVDALRKHESVDTKDKFALVIYEEAVVSELLLDADRLQQHGIAGIVTFSHAAPEITTSIPLLAHTSTARANSSDVQKSNATVHSYPETTPHFIFPSAAAYNNAAATLSHTRSLVFLRKHLGGPNFDLEAIWEEHCYWEFEARSVAKTMATMVAEPYVNHIPTMTGGIGREKLTAFYRDHFIFCNPPDTHLKTVSRTIGPDRIIDEFIFCCTHTRQIPFLVPGIPVTNKPLAIPMVGVINIRGDRLYHEHIWWDQGTVLRQLGILPTHLPYEGGLVKLPVAGVETARLLLDERDGTSNEMIEEAAVTVNNSKDENESGK
;
A
#
# COMPACT_ATOMS: atom_id res chain seq x y z
N MET A 1 14.72 -36.79 -7.75
CA MET A 1 14.74 -36.22 -9.12
C MET A 1 14.92 -34.73 -8.97
N ALA A 2 15.84 -34.11 -9.70
CA ALA A 2 15.98 -32.65 -9.70
C ALA A 2 14.70 -32.02 -10.28
N ALA A 3 14.29 -30.85 -9.77
CA ALA A 3 13.20 -30.10 -10.36
C ALA A 3 13.54 -29.72 -11.81
N PRO A 4 12.55 -29.69 -12.74
CA PRO A 4 12.78 -29.21 -14.09
C PRO A 4 13.28 -27.76 -14.09
N PRO A 5 14.11 -27.36 -15.07
CA PRO A 5 14.56 -25.98 -15.18
C PRO A 5 13.35 -25.04 -15.41
N PRO A 6 13.43 -23.78 -14.96
CA PRO A 6 12.33 -22.85 -15.09
C PRO A 6 12.10 -22.44 -16.55
N PRO A 7 10.86 -22.10 -16.93
CA PRO A 7 10.54 -21.72 -18.30
C PRO A 7 11.27 -20.44 -18.71
N THR A 8 11.73 -20.40 -19.95
CA THR A 8 12.44 -19.24 -20.53
C THR A 8 11.54 -18.35 -21.38
N THR A 9 10.32 -18.80 -21.67
CA THR A 9 9.31 -18.11 -22.48
C THR A 9 7.92 -18.40 -21.91
N TYR A 10 6.99 -17.47 -22.12
CA TYR A 10 5.59 -17.66 -21.75
C TYR A 10 4.89 -18.70 -22.62
N ASP A 11 4.14 -19.61 -22.01
CA ASP A 11 3.23 -20.54 -22.69
C ASP A 11 1.88 -20.57 -21.96
N PRO A 12 0.82 -19.96 -22.52
CA PRO A 12 -0.49 -19.92 -21.88
C PRO A 12 -1.16 -21.30 -21.76
N ALA A 13 -0.70 -22.32 -22.50
CA ALA A 13 -1.20 -23.68 -22.41
C ALA A 13 -0.48 -24.52 -21.35
N SER A 14 0.58 -23.99 -20.74
CA SER A 14 1.34 -24.70 -19.72
C SER A 14 0.48 -24.94 -18.46
N PRO A 15 0.51 -26.13 -17.85
CA PRO A 15 -0.10 -26.37 -16.54
C PRO A 15 0.43 -25.44 -15.45
N SER A 16 1.65 -24.90 -15.61
CA SER A 16 2.23 -23.92 -14.68
C SER A 16 1.51 -22.57 -14.71
N GLU A 17 0.81 -22.25 -15.81
CA GLU A 17 0.02 -21.01 -15.98
C GLU A 17 -1.46 -21.17 -15.60
N SER A 18 -1.81 -22.26 -14.93
CA SER A 18 -3.09 -22.39 -14.23
C SER A 18 -2.95 -21.84 -12.80
N ALA A 19 -3.80 -20.88 -12.45
CA ALA A 19 -3.82 -20.26 -11.13
C ALA A 19 -5.22 -20.31 -10.50
N PRO A 20 -5.32 -20.42 -9.17
CA PRO A 20 -6.62 -20.39 -8.50
C PRO A 20 -7.31 -19.03 -8.71
N PRO A 21 -8.65 -18.99 -8.76
CA PRO A 21 -9.38 -17.74 -8.85
C PRO A 21 -9.13 -16.87 -7.62
N LEU A 22 -9.40 -15.58 -7.75
CA LEU A 22 -9.44 -14.68 -6.59
C LEU A 22 -10.51 -15.15 -5.59
N PRO A 23 -10.32 -14.90 -4.28
CA PRO A 23 -11.32 -15.21 -3.27
C PRO A 23 -12.58 -14.44 -3.63
N SER A 24 -13.70 -15.14 -3.57
CA SER A 24 -15.01 -14.58 -3.89
C SER A 24 -15.96 -15.00 -2.81
N ALA A 25 -16.64 -14.01 -2.21
CA ALA A 25 -17.70 -14.23 -1.26
C ALA A 25 -18.86 -13.30 -1.61
N PRO A 26 -20.07 -13.83 -1.88
CA PRO A 26 -21.22 -13.01 -2.23
C PRO A 26 -21.63 -12.15 -1.04
N SER A 27 -21.93 -10.88 -1.32
CA SER A 27 -22.55 -10.00 -0.33
C SER A 27 -24.01 -10.39 -0.08
N SER A 28 -24.52 -10.04 1.10
CA SER A 28 -25.93 -10.24 1.47
C SER A 28 -26.54 -8.94 1.97
N VAL A 29 -27.75 -8.63 1.48
CA VAL A 29 -28.51 -7.47 1.95
C VAL A 29 -29.19 -7.85 3.25
N LEU A 30 -28.89 -7.13 4.34
CA LEU A 30 -29.48 -7.36 5.65
C LEU A 30 -30.73 -6.51 5.88
N GLY A 31 -30.81 -5.36 5.22
CA GLY A 31 -31.92 -4.42 5.30
C GLY A 31 -31.81 -3.31 4.25
N PRO A 32 -32.72 -2.30 4.28
CA PRO A 32 -32.74 -1.23 3.29
C PRO A 32 -31.45 -0.41 3.22
N SER A 33 -30.73 -0.31 4.34
CA SER A 33 -29.52 0.50 4.50
C SER A 33 -28.27 -0.33 4.79
N SER A 34 -28.37 -1.65 4.87
CA SER A 34 -27.27 -2.50 5.38
C SER A 34 -26.91 -3.69 4.49
N VAL A 35 -25.61 -3.85 4.26
CA VAL A 35 -25.03 -4.93 3.44
C VAL A 35 -23.91 -5.60 4.22
N LEU A 36 -23.92 -6.93 4.24
CA LEU A 36 -22.84 -7.77 4.77
C LEU A 36 -21.95 -8.26 3.63
N GLN A 37 -20.65 -8.07 3.78
CA GLN A 37 -19.60 -8.61 2.91
C GLN A 37 -18.70 -9.53 3.73
N PRO A 38 -18.64 -10.85 3.43
CA PRO A 38 -17.66 -11.73 4.04
C PRO A 38 -16.23 -11.38 3.60
N PRO A 39 -15.19 -11.84 4.34
CA PRO A 39 -13.80 -11.62 3.98
C PRO A 39 -13.46 -12.04 2.54
N LEU A 40 -12.67 -11.22 1.85
CA LEU A 40 -12.18 -11.46 0.49
C LEU A 40 -10.71 -11.91 0.49
N SER A 41 -10.33 -12.71 1.49
CA SER A 41 -9.01 -13.36 1.60
C SER A 41 -9.15 -14.87 1.44
N ARG A 42 -8.05 -15.58 1.12
CA ARG A 42 -7.98 -17.05 1.05
C ARG A 42 -8.33 -17.69 2.40
N ARG A 43 -8.12 -16.98 3.51
CA ARG A 43 -8.53 -17.43 4.86
C ARG A 43 -10.05 -17.61 4.95
N GLY A 44 -10.84 -16.81 4.23
CA GLY A 44 -12.31 -16.89 4.19
C GLY A 44 -13.03 -16.54 5.49
N SER A 45 -12.29 -16.33 6.59
CA SER A 45 -12.81 -15.92 7.89
C SER A 45 -11.99 -14.79 8.50
N GLY A 46 -12.61 -14.00 9.37
CA GLY A 46 -11.94 -12.97 10.16
C GLY A 46 -12.86 -12.31 11.18
N PRO A 47 -12.36 -11.36 11.97
CA PRO A 47 -13.18 -10.62 12.90
C PRO A 47 -14.17 -9.70 12.19
N GLY A 48 -15.27 -9.38 12.89
CA GLY A 48 -16.34 -8.56 12.35
C GLY A 48 -16.13 -7.06 12.61
N ILE A 49 -16.39 -6.23 11.60
CA ILE A 49 -16.45 -4.78 11.74
C ILE A 49 -17.75 -4.22 11.16
N VAL A 50 -18.23 -3.14 11.76
CA VAL A 50 -19.39 -2.39 11.30
C VAL A 50 -18.91 -1.03 10.78
N LEU A 51 -19.32 -0.67 9.57
CA LEU A 51 -19.06 0.64 8.98
C LEU A 51 -20.34 1.47 9.02
N VAL A 52 -20.25 2.73 9.44
CA VAL A 52 -21.31 3.72 9.28
C VAL A 52 -20.88 4.69 8.18
N LEU A 53 -21.57 4.63 7.06
CA LEU A 53 -21.25 5.37 5.85
C LEU A 53 -22.23 6.53 5.64
N PRO A 54 -21.74 7.68 5.16
CA PRO A 54 -22.60 8.76 4.69
C PRO A 54 -23.40 8.34 3.45
N SER A 55 -24.48 9.05 3.15
CA SER A 55 -25.18 8.90 1.87
C SER A 55 -24.28 9.25 0.69
N SER A 56 -24.34 8.48 -0.40
CA SER A 56 -23.50 8.74 -1.58
C SER A 56 -23.71 10.12 -2.21
N ARG A 57 -24.86 10.77 -1.94
CA ARG A 57 -25.17 12.12 -2.45
C ARG A 57 -24.61 13.25 -1.58
N THR A 58 -24.26 13.00 -0.32
CA THR A 58 -23.68 14.02 0.57
C THR A 58 -22.17 14.19 0.34
N ILE A 59 -21.55 13.25 -0.36
CA ILE A 59 -20.15 13.32 -0.76
C ILE A 59 -20.06 13.89 -2.19
N PRO A 60 -19.39 15.04 -2.39
CA PRO A 60 -19.13 15.55 -3.73
C PRO A 60 -18.36 14.50 -4.56
N PRO A 61 -18.91 14.03 -5.69
CA PRO A 61 -18.28 12.98 -6.48
C PRO A 61 -17.07 13.51 -7.25
N LEU A 62 -16.21 12.59 -7.69
CA LEU A 62 -15.17 12.90 -8.68
C LEU A 62 -15.77 13.63 -9.90
N GLY A 63 -14.96 14.53 -10.48
CA GLY A 63 -15.34 15.21 -11.72
C GLY A 63 -15.55 14.22 -12.87
N PRO A 64 -16.34 14.58 -13.90
CA PRO A 64 -16.71 13.67 -14.99
C PRO A 64 -15.51 13.11 -15.77
N ASP A 65 -14.40 13.85 -15.82
CA ASP A 65 -13.18 13.47 -16.53
C ASP A 65 -12.10 12.84 -15.61
N ALA A 66 -12.38 12.71 -14.30
CA ALA A 66 -11.43 12.16 -13.36
C ALA A 66 -11.51 10.62 -13.34
N GLU A 67 -10.37 9.96 -13.55
CA GLU A 67 -10.28 8.51 -13.40
C GLU A 67 -10.37 8.12 -11.92
N LYS A 68 -11.20 7.12 -11.61
CA LYS A 68 -11.29 6.56 -10.27
C LYS A 68 -9.93 5.91 -9.91
N PRO A 69 -9.35 6.22 -8.75
CA PRO A 69 -8.12 5.56 -8.30
C PRO A 69 -8.39 4.06 -8.03
N LEU A 70 -7.32 3.25 -8.01
CA LEU A 70 -7.41 1.80 -7.74
C LEU A 70 -7.86 1.46 -6.30
N ASP A 71 -7.89 2.44 -5.41
CA ASP A 71 -8.34 2.22 -4.03
C ASP A 71 -9.84 1.89 -4.04
N PRO A 72 -10.29 0.77 -3.43
CA PRO A 72 -11.69 0.39 -3.40
C PRO A 72 -12.44 1.14 -2.30
N GLU A 73 -13.78 1.19 -2.43
CA GLU A 73 -14.64 1.75 -1.40
C GLU A 73 -14.48 0.99 -0.06
N PRO A 74 -14.73 1.64 1.09
CA PRO A 74 -14.46 1.07 2.41
C PRO A 74 -14.97 -0.36 2.64
N LEU A 75 -16.17 -0.69 2.15
CA LEU A 75 -16.75 -2.04 2.27
C LEU A 75 -15.82 -3.11 1.67
N LEU A 76 -15.38 -2.91 0.43
CA LEU A 76 -14.50 -3.84 -0.26
C LEU A 76 -13.09 -3.78 0.32
N LYS A 77 -12.58 -2.59 0.64
CA LYS A 77 -11.23 -2.40 1.19
C LYS A 77 -11.02 -3.20 2.47
N TRP A 78 -11.96 -3.13 3.40
CA TRP A 78 -11.86 -3.89 4.65
C TRP A 78 -12.10 -5.39 4.46
N ALA A 79 -12.91 -5.79 3.48
CA ALA A 79 -13.06 -7.20 3.13
C ALA A 79 -11.77 -7.79 2.53
N GLU A 80 -11.05 -7.04 1.69
CA GLU A 80 -9.72 -7.41 1.18
C GLU A 80 -8.70 -7.57 2.32
N GLU A 81 -8.81 -6.77 3.38
CA GLU A 81 -7.99 -6.90 4.60
C GLU A 81 -8.32 -8.16 5.44
N GLY A 82 -9.34 -8.92 5.03
CA GLY A 82 -9.74 -10.15 5.69
C GLY A 82 -10.78 -9.97 6.81
N PHE A 83 -11.40 -8.79 6.94
CA PHE A 83 -12.51 -8.60 7.88
C PHE A 83 -13.84 -9.05 7.27
N ALA A 84 -14.76 -9.50 8.12
CA ALA A 84 -16.16 -9.58 7.75
C ALA A 84 -16.82 -8.23 8.06
N VAL A 85 -17.48 -7.64 7.07
CA VAL A 85 -17.88 -6.23 7.13
C VAL A 85 -19.39 -6.13 7.02
N VAL A 86 -20.04 -5.38 7.90
CA VAL A 86 -21.39 -4.86 7.65
C VAL A 86 -21.29 -3.36 7.43
N ALA A 87 -21.68 -2.88 6.25
CA ALA A 87 -21.80 -1.46 5.97
C ALA A 87 -23.24 -1.00 6.16
N ILE A 88 -23.44 0.06 6.94
CA ILE A 88 -24.71 0.76 7.16
C ILE A 88 -24.60 2.13 6.48
N THR A 89 -25.40 2.37 5.45
CA THR A 89 -25.46 3.66 4.74
C THR A 89 -26.62 4.48 5.29
N LEU A 90 -26.34 5.64 5.89
CA LEU A 90 -27.37 6.49 6.47
C LEU A 90 -28.21 7.19 5.38
N PRO A 91 -29.51 7.43 5.64
CA PRO A 91 -30.42 8.09 4.69
C PRO A 91 -30.07 9.57 4.49
N GLU A 92 -30.65 10.17 3.45
CA GLU A 92 -30.48 11.59 3.15
C GLU A 92 -31.13 12.48 4.23
N PRO A 93 -30.55 13.64 4.56
CA PRO A 93 -31.16 14.60 5.49
C PRO A 93 -32.51 15.17 5.02
N GLU A 94 -32.80 15.18 3.71
CA GLU A 94 -33.97 15.85 3.10
C GLU A 94 -35.14 14.89 2.76
N MET A 95 -34.97 13.57 2.90
CA MET A 95 -36.10 12.63 2.93
C MET A 95 -36.69 12.63 4.34
N GLU A 96 -37.51 13.65 4.61
CA GLU A 96 -38.38 13.84 5.77
C GLU A 96 -38.17 12.87 6.95
N LEU A 97 -37.36 13.30 7.91
CA LEU A 97 -37.74 13.16 9.31
C LEU A 97 -38.73 14.29 9.61
N THR A 98 -39.97 14.15 9.15
CA THR A 98 -41.09 14.95 9.68
C THR A 98 -41.40 14.46 11.09
N GLY A 99 -40.60 14.98 12.02
CA GLY A 99 -40.50 14.59 13.42
C GLY A 99 -39.02 14.53 13.76
N ASP A 100 -38.58 15.26 14.79
CA ASP A 100 -37.21 15.20 15.30
C ASP A 100 -36.68 13.75 15.27
N ASP A 101 -35.42 13.60 14.82
CA ASP A 101 -34.58 12.43 15.06
C ASP A 101 -34.85 11.14 14.23
N ALA A 102 -33.95 10.83 13.28
CA ALA A 102 -33.38 9.49 13.30
C ALA A 102 -32.45 9.53 14.51
N SER A 103 -33.00 9.22 15.67
CA SER A 103 -32.30 9.43 16.92
C SER A 103 -30.99 8.66 16.91
N ALA A 104 -29.97 9.15 17.61
CA ALA A 104 -28.80 8.35 17.97
C ALA A 104 -29.17 6.89 18.28
N SER A 105 -30.30 6.69 18.97
CA SER A 105 -30.85 5.39 19.30
C SER A 105 -31.21 4.52 18.10
N ASP A 106 -31.67 5.08 16.99
CA ASP A 106 -31.97 4.34 15.75
C ASP A 106 -30.68 3.86 15.07
N VAL A 107 -29.65 4.70 15.02
CA VAL A 107 -28.34 4.29 14.50
C VAL A 107 -27.70 3.22 15.40
N VAL A 108 -27.80 3.36 16.73
CA VAL A 108 -27.35 2.33 17.69
C VAL A 108 -28.12 1.02 17.49
N ASN A 109 -29.43 1.06 17.21
CA ASN A 109 -30.22 -0.12 16.88
C ASN A 109 -29.75 -0.80 15.59
N LEU A 110 -29.44 -0.03 14.53
CA LEU A 110 -28.87 -0.57 13.30
C LEU A 110 -27.49 -1.22 13.55
N ILE A 111 -26.66 -0.61 14.39
CA ILE A 111 -25.36 -1.17 14.79
C ILE A 111 -25.54 -2.48 15.56
N ARG A 112 -26.50 -2.55 16.50
CA ARG A 112 -26.86 -3.80 17.19
C ARG A 112 -27.22 -4.90 16.19
N ASP A 113 -28.11 -4.60 15.25
CA ASP A 113 -28.59 -5.58 14.28
C ASP A 113 -27.47 -6.05 13.34
N ALA A 114 -26.58 -5.14 12.95
CA ALA A 114 -25.36 -5.45 12.20
C ALA A 114 -24.41 -6.38 12.98
N VAL A 115 -24.18 -6.09 14.26
CA VAL A 115 -23.36 -6.95 15.14
C VAL A 115 -24.00 -8.32 15.31
N ASP A 116 -25.31 -8.41 15.50
CA ASP A 116 -26.02 -9.68 15.62
C ASP A 116 -25.93 -10.51 14.32
N ALA A 117 -25.98 -9.87 13.16
CA ALA A 117 -25.77 -10.52 11.87
C ALA A 117 -24.34 -11.06 11.75
N LEU A 118 -23.32 -10.25 12.04
CA LEU A 118 -21.91 -10.69 12.07
C LEU A 118 -21.70 -11.85 13.05
N ARG A 119 -22.27 -11.76 14.24
CA ARG A 119 -22.17 -12.80 15.27
C ARG A 119 -22.71 -14.14 14.78
N LYS A 120 -23.78 -14.14 13.99
CA LYS A 120 -24.38 -15.36 13.42
C LYS A 120 -23.68 -15.88 12.16
N HIS A 121 -22.96 -15.03 11.43
CA HIS A 121 -22.37 -15.37 10.12
C HIS A 121 -21.17 -16.32 10.22
N GLU A 122 -21.09 -17.37 9.42
CA GLU A 122 -20.05 -18.42 9.54
C GLU A 122 -18.62 -17.91 9.31
N SER A 123 -18.44 -16.89 8.48
CA SER A 123 -17.13 -16.30 8.18
C SER A 123 -16.56 -15.44 9.31
N VAL A 124 -17.28 -15.24 10.41
CA VAL A 124 -16.78 -14.45 11.54
C VAL A 124 -16.18 -15.38 12.59
N ASP A 125 -14.88 -15.30 12.82
CA ASP A 125 -14.17 -16.17 13.77
C ASP A 125 -14.07 -15.60 15.19
N THR A 126 -14.17 -14.28 15.33
CA THR A 126 -14.21 -13.57 16.62
C THR A 126 -15.63 -13.08 16.89
N LYS A 127 -16.35 -13.75 17.79
CA LYS A 127 -17.80 -13.57 18.00
C LYS A 127 -18.17 -12.66 19.17
N ASP A 128 -17.20 -12.33 20.02
CA ASP A 128 -17.38 -11.57 21.25
C ASP A 128 -16.92 -10.10 21.14
N LYS A 129 -16.13 -9.78 20.10
CA LYS A 129 -15.56 -8.45 19.88
C LYS A 129 -15.74 -8.01 18.43
N PHE A 130 -16.25 -6.80 18.26
CA PHE A 130 -16.46 -6.15 16.98
C PHE A 130 -15.89 -4.74 17.05
N ALA A 131 -15.62 -4.12 15.90
CA ALA A 131 -15.24 -2.72 15.85
C ALA A 131 -16.23 -1.90 15.04
N LEU A 132 -16.27 -0.60 15.34
CA LEU A 132 -17.09 0.37 14.66
C LEU A 132 -16.18 1.38 13.94
N VAL A 133 -16.39 1.56 12.63
CA VAL A 133 -15.70 2.58 11.83
C VAL A 133 -16.74 3.57 11.31
N ILE A 134 -16.66 4.82 11.78
CA ILE A 134 -17.63 5.86 11.51
C ILE A 134 -17.04 6.84 10.50
N TYR A 135 -17.61 6.85 9.30
CA TYR A 135 -17.25 7.77 8.22
C TYR A 135 -18.23 8.94 8.07
N GLU A 136 -19.42 8.85 8.68
CA GLU A 136 -20.40 9.94 8.74
C GLU A 136 -20.15 10.79 10.00
N GLU A 137 -19.66 12.01 9.81
CA GLU A 137 -19.30 12.91 10.91
C GLU A 137 -20.52 13.32 11.75
N ALA A 138 -21.70 13.45 11.13
CA ALA A 138 -22.91 13.94 11.81
C ALA A 138 -23.31 13.11 13.03
N VAL A 139 -23.01 11.81 13.03
CA VAL A 139 -23.40 10.87 14.11
C VAL A 139 -22.27 10.56 15.09
N VAL A 140 -21.06 11.10 14.87
CA VAL A 140 -19.89 10.78 15.71
C VAL A 140 -20.13 11.14 17.17
N SER A 141 -20.57 12.37 17.44
CA SER A 141 -20.78 12.84 18.82
C SER A 141 -21.81 12.00 19.58
N GLU A 142 -22.94 11.73 18.92
CA GLU A 142 -24.04 10.96 19.49
C GLU A 142 -23.64 9.51 19.80
N LEU A 143 -22.97 8.84 18.85
CA LEU A 143 -22.50 7.46 19.05
C LEU A 143 -21.42 7.37 20.13
N LEU A 144 -20.59 8.39 20.29
CA LEU A 144 -19.59 8.43 21.37
C LEU A 144 -20.24 8.63 22.75
N LEU A 145 -21.36 9.37 22.84
CA LEU A 145 -22.14 9.49 24.08
C LEU A 145 -22.83 8.16 24.47
N ASP A 146 -23.25 7.37 23.47
CA ASP A 146 -23.87 6.05 23.64
C ASP A 146 -22.84 4.89 23.76
N ALA A 147 -21.56 5.19 24.05
CA ALA A 147 -20.49 4.20 24.10
C ALA A 147 -20.78 2.99 25.01
N ASP A 148 -21.43 3.19 26.15
CA ASP A 148 -21.75 2.08 27.06
C ASP A 148 -22.76 1.08 26.45
N ARG A 149 -23.73 1.57 25.65
CA ARG A 149 -24.66 0.71 24.90
C ARG A 149 -23.95 -0.01 23.77
N LEU A 150 -23.07 0.68 23.03
CA LEU A 150 -22.24 0.06 22.00
C LEU A 150 -21.35 -1.05 22.58
N GLN A 151 -20.78 -0.82 23.77
CA GLN A 151 -19.95 -1.81 24.46
C GLN A 151 -20.75 -3.05 24.86
N GLN A 152 -22.01 -2.88 25.30
CA GLN A 152 -22.91 -4.01 25.59
C GLN A 152 -23.19 -4.89 24.36
N HIS A 153 -23.15 -4.32 23.16
CA HIS A 153 -23.25 -5.07 21.91
C HIS A 153 -21.95 -5.76 21.50
N GLY A 154 -20.83 -5.47 22.16
CA GLY A 154 -19.52 -6.07 21.90
C GLY A 154 -18.59 -5.19 21.06
N ILE A 155 -18.88 -3.89 20.93
CA ILE A 155 -17.94 -2.95 20.30
C ILE A 155 -16.72 -2.76 21.21
N ALA A 156 -15.55 -3.14 20.72
CA ALA A 156 -14.28 -3.14 21.44
C ALA A 156 -13.32 -2.02 21.01
N GLY A 157 -13.63 -1.31 19.93
CA GLY A 157 -12.86 -0.18 19.43
C GLY A 157 -13.65 0.64 18.41
N ILE A 158 -13.44 1.95 18.42
CA ILE A 158 -14.09 2.90 17.51
C ILE A 158 -13.03 3.63 16.69
N VAL A 159 -13.24 3.74 15.38
CA VAL A 159 -12.47 4.59 14.47
C VAL A 159 -13.38 5.66 13.90
N THR A 160 -12.96 6.93 13.88
CA THR A 160 -13.76 8.04 13.34
C THR A 160 -13.00 8.85 12.29
N PHE A 161 -13.73 9.41 11.34
CA PHE A 161 -13.25 10.41 10.38
C PHE A 161 -14.11 11.67 10.53
N SER A 162 -13.50 12.79 10.90
CA SER A 162 -14.22 14.02 11.24
C SER A 162 -13.39 15.26 10.93
N HIS A 163 -14.00 16.44 10.94
CA HIS A 163 -13.29 17.69 10.73
C HIS A 163 -12.32 17.97 11.89
N ALA A 164 -12.82 17.84 13.12
CA ALA A 164 -12.08 18.08 14.36
C ALA A 164 -12.05 16.83 15.25
N ALA A 165 -11.16 16.85 16.25
CA ALA A 165 -11.12 15.79 17.24
C ALA A 165 -12.38 15.86 18.12
N PRO A 166 -13.02 14.72 18.44
CA PRO A 166 -14.16 14.72 19.34
C PRO A 166 -13.71 15.16 20.74
N GLU A 167 -14.47 16.06 21.36
CA GLU A 167 -14.24 16.54 22.75
C GLU A 167 -14.84 15.59 23.81
N ILE A 168 -15.34 14.42 23.37
CA ILE A 168 -16.10 13.48 24.20
C ILE A 168 -15.18 12.36 24.66
N THR A 169 -15.15 12.11 25.97
CA THR A 169 -14.46 10.95 26.54
C THR A 169 -15.34 9.70 26.42
N THR A 170 -14.78 8.60 25.95
CA THR A 170 -15.49 7.32 25.79
C THR A 170 -14.81 6.20 26.60
N SER A 171 -15.62 5.25 27.08
CA SER A 171 -15.18 4.02 27.73
C SER A 171 -14.52 3.04 26.75
N ILE A 172 -14.83 3.15 25.46
CA ILE A 172 -14.27 2.32 24.39
C ILE A 172 -13.01 2.98 23.82
N PRO A 173 -11.93 2.24 23.53
CA PRO A 173 -10.77 2.77 22.81
C PRO A 173 -11.19 3.49 21.51
N LEU A 174 -10.62 4.66 21.27
CA LEU A 174 -10.97 5.52 20.13
C LEU A 174 -9.72 5.87 19.30
N LEU A 175 -9.84 5.75 17.98
CA LEU A 175 -8.89 6.31 17.02
C LEU A 175 -9.61 7.35 16.14
N ALA A 176 -9.25 8.61 16.28
CA ALA A 176 -9.84 9.69 15.48
C ALA A 176 -8.87 10.18 14.41
N HIS A 177 -9.34 10.23 13.16
CA HIS A 177 -8.67 10.87 12.03
C HIS A 177 -9.36 12.21 11.74
N THR A 178 -8.60 13.31 11.80
CA THR A 178 -9.15 14.66 11.70
C THR A 178 -8.58 15.41 10.51
N SER A 179 -9.38 16.29 9.88
CA SER A 179 -8.90 17.10 8.75
C SER A 179 -8.34 18.48 9.16
N THR A 180 -8.55 18.89 10.41
CA THR A 180 -7.98 20.11 11.00
C THR A 180 -6.54 19.92 11.44
N ALA A 181 -5.75 21.00 11.43
CA ALA A 181 -4.40 21.01 11.99
C ALA A 181 -4.43 20.67 13.50
N ARG A 182 -3.42 19.92 13.95
CA ARG A 182 -3.31 19.42 15.33
C ARG A 182 -3.42 20.58 16.34
N ALA A 183 -4.45 20.60 17.17
CA ALA A 183 -4.46 21.42 18.37
C ALA A 183 -3.31 20.96 19.30
N ASN A 184 -2.67 21.90 20.00
CA ASN A 184 -1.52 21.63 20.88
C ASN A 184 -1.78 20.42 21.79
N SER A 185 -0.83 19.47 21.76
CA SER A 185 -0.96 18.08 22.21
C SER A 185 -1.05 17.84 23.72
N SER A 186 -1.45 18.83 24.53
CA SER A 186 -1.44 18.72 25.98
C SER A 186 -2.71 18.11 26.60
N ASP A 187 -3.85 18.10 25.89
CA ASP A 187 -5.12 17.57 26.44
C ASP A 187 -5.54 16.17 25.92
N VAL A 188 -4.97 15.69 24.80
CA VAL A 188 -5.31 14.37 24.21
C VAL A 188 -4.73 13.20 25.02
N GLN A 189 -3.71 13.44 25.86
CA GLN A 189 -3.03 12.39 26.63
C GLN A 189 -3.81 11.86 27.85
N LYS A 190 -4.99 12.40 28.16
CA LYS A 190 -5.83 11.98 29.30
C LYS A 190 -7.02 11.09 28.92
N SER A 191 -7.25 10.82 27.63
CA SER A 191 -8.37 10.01 27.15
C SER A 191 -7.91 8.68 26.53
N ASN A 192 -8.80 7.68 26.49
CA ASN A 192 -8.64 6.44 25.71
C ASN A 192 -8.63 6.68 24.18
N ALA A 193 -8.29 7.89 23.73
CA ALA A 193 -8.36 8.33 22.35
C ALA A 193 -6.96 8.60 21.78
N THR A 194 -6.71 8.12 20.57
CA THR A 194 -5.54 8.47 19.76
C THR A 194 -6.02 9.32 18.59
N VAL A 195 -5.42 10.50 18.39
CA VAL A 195 -5.84 11.44 17.34
C VAL A 195 -4.71 11.63 16.33
N HIS A 196 -5.03 11.47 15.05
CA HIS A 196 -4.16 11.79 13.92
C HIS A 196 -4.78 12.87 13.04
N SER A 197 -3.99 13.87 12.68
CA SER A 197 -4.41 15.02 11.88
C SER A 197 -3.83 14.94 10.47
N TYR A 198 -4.66 15.26 9.48
CA TYR A 198 -4.36 15.33 8.05
C TYR A 198 -4.77 16.74 7.56
N PRO A 199 -3.93 17.76 7.79
CA PRO A 199 -4.26 19.12 7.38
C PRO A 199 -4.49 19.18 5.86
N GLU A 200 -5.27 20.18 5.42
CA GLU A 200 -5.60 20.41 4.00
C GLU A 200 -6.46 19.31 3.34
N THR A 201 -7.13 18.50 4.16
CA THR A 201 -8.11 17.51 3.70
C THR A 201 -9.53 17.87 4.17
N THR A 202 -10.52 17.06 3.78
CA THR A 202 -11.88 17.08 4.34
C THR A 202 -12.19 15.71 4.95
N PRO A 203 -13.22 15.55 5.79
CA PRO A 203 -13.58 14.23 6.37
C PRO A 203 -13.77 13.12 5.32
N HIS A 204 -14.08 13.48 4.07
CA HIS A 204 -14.30 12.55 2.96
C HIS A 204 -13.00 12.15 2.22
N PHE A 205 -11.81 12.50 2.71
CA PHE A 205 -10.54 12.24 2.02
C PHE A 205 -10.23 10.76 1.74
N ILE A 206 -10.93 9.87 2.42
CA ILE A 206 -10.78 8.42 2.30
C ILE A 206 -11.59 7.80 1.17
N PHE A 207 -12.61 8.50 0.64
CA PHE A 207 -13.55 7.94 -0.31
C PHE A 207 -13.00 8.04 -1.73
N PRO A 208 -12.65 6.92 -2.38
CA PRO A 208 -12.04 6.94 -3.72
C PRO A 208 -12.92 7.60 -4.78
N SER A 209 -14.24 7.56 -4.62
CA SER A 209 -15.20 8.23 -5.51
C SER A 209 -15.44 9.70 -5.20
N ALA A 210 -14.82 10.27 -4.16
CA ALA A 210 -15.02 11.66 -3.76
C ALA A 210 -14.04 12.61 -4.44
N ALA A 211 -14.49 13.83 -4.76
CA ALA A 211 -13.61 14.91 -5.21
C ALA A 211 -12.52 15.26 -4.18
N ALA A 212 -12.79 15.01 -2.90
CA ALA A 212 -11.87 15.29 -1.81
C ALA A 212 -10.86 14.16 -1.55
N TYR A 213 -10.88 13.07 -2.32
CA TYR A 213 -9.99 11.93 -2.12
C TYR A 213 -8.52 12.37 -2.10
N ASN A 214 -7.80 11.98 -1.05
CA ASN A 214 -6.37 12.22 -0.93
C ASN A 214 -5.67 10.89 -0.66
N ASN A 215 -4.96 10.38 -1.67
CA ASN A 215 -4.34 9.06 -1.61
C ASN A 215 -3.34 8.91 -0.44
N ALA A 216 -2.51 9.92 -0.20
CA ALA A 216 -1.50 9.87 0.86
C ALA A 216 -2.15 9.82 2.25
N ALA A 217 -3.14 10.69 2.50
CA ALA A 217 -3.88 10.72 3.75
C ALA A 217 -4.68 9.42 3.95
N ALA A 218 -5.38 8.94 2.91
CA ALA A 218 -6.15 7.70 2.93
C ALA A 218 -5.28 6.47 3.23
N THR A 219 -4.08 6.40 2.64
CA THR A 219 -3.14 5.28 2.87
C THR A 219 -2.61 5.28 4.31
N LEU A 220 -2.22 6.45 4.82
CA LEU A 220 -1.71 6.58 6.19
C LEU A 220 -2.80 6.33 7.24
N SER A 221 -4.01 6.87 7.04
CA SER A 221 -5.13 6.67 7.96
C SER A 221 -5.60 5.23 7.97
N HIS A 222 -5.63 4.56 6.81
CA HIS A 222 -5.95 3.14 6.70
C HIS A 222 -4.96 2.27 7.47
N THR A 223 -3.65 2.48 7.28
CA THR A 223 -2.59 1.75 7.99
C THR A 223 -2.74 1.88 9.51
N ARG A 224 -2.98 3.11 10.00
CA ARG A 224 -3.18 3.39 11.44
C ARG A 224 -4.45 2.72 11.97
N SER A 225 -5.52 2.74 11.18
CA SER A 225 -6.79 2.08 11.52
C SER A 225 -6.62 0.57 11.57
N LEU A 226 -5.91 -0.03 10.61
CA LEU A 226 -5.64 -1.46 10.59
C LEU A 226 -4.87 -1.92 11.83
N VAL A 227 -3.82 -1.19 12.24
CA VAL A 227 -3.08 -1.46 13.48
C VAL A 227 -4.00 -1.41 14.70
N PHE A 228 -4.82 -0.37 14.79
CA PHE A 228 -5.77 -0.19 15.88
C PHE A 228 -6.82 -1.31 15.94
N LEU A 229 -7.44 -1.65 14.81
CA LEU A 229 -8.45 -2.69 14.71
C LEU A 229 -7.87 -4.07 15.06
N ARG A 230 -6.72 -4.43 14.49
CA ARG A 230 -6.05 -5.71 14.81
C ARG A 230 -5.69 -5.81 16.29
N LYS A 231 -5.23 -4.73 16.91
CA LYS A 231 -4.95 -4.70 18.36
C LYS A 231 -6.20 -4.98 19.21
N HIS A 232 -7.35 -4.40 18.85
CA HIS A 232 -8.56 -4.49 19.67
C HIS A 232 -9.42 -5.73 19.35
N LEU A 233 -9.31 -6.28 18.14
CA LEU A 233 -10.04 -7.48 17.71
C LEU A 233 -9.20 -8.76 17.78
N GLY A 234 -7.86 -8.66 17.87
CA GLY A 234 -6.95 -9.81 17.88
C GLY A 234 -6.60 -10.35 16.49
N GLY A 235 -7.00 -9.67 15.41
CA GLY A 235 -6.75 -10.09 14.03
C GLY A 235 -7.53 -9.25 13.00
N PRO A 236 -7.59 -9.70 11.73
CA PRO A 236 -6.87 -10.85 11.19
C PRO A 236 -5.37 -10.53 11.05
N ASN A 237 -4.52 -11.52 11.29
CA ASN A 237 -3.07 -11.41 11.10
C ASN A 237 -2.65 -12.31 9.94
N PHE A 238 -1.77 -11.79 9.09
CA PHE A 238 -1.23 -12.50 7.93
C PHE A 238 0.29 -12.49 8.00
N ASP A 239 0.91 -13.56 7.52
CA ASP A 239 2.36 -13.64 7.37
C ASP A 239 2.77 -12.91 6.09
N LEU A 240 3.05 -11.61 6.22
CA LEU A 240 3.39 -10.76 5.08
C LEU A 240 4.67 -11.23 4.38
N GLU A 241 5.61 -11.80 5.14
CA GLU A 241 6.86 -12.30 4.58
C GLU A 241 6.60 -13.52 3.70
N ALA A 242 5.82 -14.49 4.18
CA ALA A 242 5.44 -15.64 3.38
C ALA A 242 4.66 -15.24 2.11
N ILE A 243 3.81 -14.21 2.18
CA ILE A 243 3.08 -13.67 1.02
C ILE A 243 4.06 -13.07 -0.01
N TRP A 244 5.06 -12.32 0.45
CA TRP A 244 6.06 -11.73 -0.43
C TRP A 244 6.98 -12.79 -1.04
N GLU A 245 7.43 -13.77 -0.26
CA GLU A 245 8.22 -14.89 -0.74
C GLU A 245 7.46 -15.73 -1.78
N GLU A 246 6.16 -15.98 -1.56
CA GLU A 246 5.30 -16.63 -2.56
C GLU A 246 5.28 -15.83 -3.88
N HIS A 247 5.14 -14.51 -3.80
CA HIS A 247 5.14 -13.64 -4.98
C HIS A 247 6.47 -13.73 -5.74
N CYS A 248 7.60 -13.49 -5.07
CA CYS A 248 8.92 -13.57 -5.69
C CYS A 248 9.22 -14.95 -6.28
N TYR A 249 8.78 -16.02 -5.62
CA TYR A 249 8.93 -17.38 -6.12
C TYR A 249 8.29 -17.53 -7.50
N TRP A 250 7.07 -17.02 -7.70
CA TRP A 250 6.39 -17.09 -9.00
C TRP A 250 7.03 -16.19 -10.06
N GLU A 251 7.60 -15.05 -9.68
CA GLU A 251 8.25 -14.13 -10.62
C GLU A 251 9.63 -14.61 -11.10
N PHE A 252 10.48 -15.06 -10.18
CA PHE A 252 11.90 -15.27 -10.45
C PHE A 252 12.27 -16.75 -10.60
N GLU A 253 11.73 -17.61 -9.72
CA GLU A 253 12.08 -19.03 -9.67
C GLU A 253 11.19 -19.86 -10.59
N ALA A 254 9.90 -19.94 -10.32
CA ALA A 254 8.96 -20.76 -11.09
C ALA A 254 8.51 -20.11 -12.40
N ARG A 255 8.60 -18.78 -12.50
CA ARG A 255 8.30 -17.96 -13.68
C ARG A 255 6.91 -18.24 -14.28
N SER A 256 5.86 -17.91 -13.52
CA SER A 256 4.47 -18.01 -13.97
C SER A 256 3.75 -16.68 -13.82
N VAL A 257 3.25 -16.15 -14.95
CA VAL A 257 2.47 -14.92 -14.97
C VAL A 257 1.16 -15.10 -14.22
N ALA A 258 0.43 -16.18 -14.48
CA ALA A 258 -0.89 -16.41 -13.90
C ALA A 258 -0.81 -16.56 -12.38
N LYS A 259 0.21 -17.27 -11.87
CA LYS A 259 0.38 -17.47 -10.43
C LYS A 259 0.89 -16.22 -9.72
N THR A 260 1.80 -15.46 -10.32
CA THR A 260 2.16 -14.11 -9.84
C THR A 260 0.90 -13.25 -9.71
N MET A 261 0.09 -13.14 -10.77
CA MET A 261 -1.16 -12.38 -10.74
C MET A 261 -2.20 -12.90 -9.74
N ALA A 262 -2.13 -14.18 -9.33
CA ALA A 262 -3.01 -14.77 -8.33
C ALA A 262 -2.55 -14.56 -6.88
N THR A 263 -1.41 -13.89 -6.66
CA THR A 263 -0.99 -13.37 -5.34
C THR A 263 -1.38 -11.91 -5.13
N MET A 264 -1.91 -11.24 -6.16
CA MET A 264 -2.29 -9.83 -6.11
C MET A 264 -3.79 -9.62 -5.91
N VAL A 265 -4.18 -8.41 -5.50
CA VAL A 265 -5.59 -7.98 -5.34
C VAL A 265 -6.33 -7.84 -6.68
N ALA A 266 -7.60 -7.42 -6.61
CA ALA A 266 -8.43 -7.20 -7.79
C ALA A 266 -7.93 -6.04 -8.67
N GLU A 267 -7.42 -4.97 -8.06
CA GLU A 267 -6.89 -3.79 -8.74
C GLU A 267 -5.44 -3.51 -8.34
N PRO A 268 -4.45 -4.32 -8.78
CA PRO A 268 -3.07 -4.18 -8.38
C PRO A 268 -2.30 -3.22 -9.29
N TYR A 269 -1.13 -2.76 -8.85
CA TYR A 269 -0.18 -2.11 -9.76
C TYR A 269 1.28 -2.28 -9.32
N VAL A 270 2.19 -2.17 -10.30
CA VAL A 270 3.64 -2.11 -10.06
C VAL A 270 4.16 -0.82 -10.68
N ASN A 271 5.05 -0.14 -9.97
CA ASN A 271 5.79 0.99 -10.49
C ASN A 271 7.28 0.85 -10.18
N HIS A 272 8.04 0.56 -11.23
CA HIS A 272 9.48 0.71 -11.25
C HIS A 272 9.83 2.19 -11.43
N ILE A 273 10.15 2.86 -10.34
CA ILE A 273 10.16 4.32 -10.26
C ILE A 273 11.13 4.96 -11.26
N PRO A 274 12.39 4.49 -11.41
CA PRO A 274 13.36 5.19 -12.25
C PRO A 274 13.07 5.12 -13.75
N THR A 275 12.36 4.07 -14.20
CA THR A 275 12.01 3.88 -15.62
C THR A 275 10.53 4.09 -15.91
N MET A 276 9.72 4.32 -14.87
CA MET A 276 8.25 4.42 -14.95
C MET A 276 7.62 3.22 -15.66
N THR A 277 8.22 2.03 -15.48
CA THR A 277 7.70 0.78 -16.06
C THR A 277 6.86 0.02 -15.05
N GLY A 278 5.97 -0.84 -15.55
CA GLY A 278 5.04 -1.60 -14.73
C GLY A 278 3.68 -1.73 -15.41
N GLY A 279 2.64 -1.89 -14.60
CA GLY A 279 1.26 -1.97 -15.09
C GLY A 279 0.28 -1.63 -13.99
N ILE A 280 -0.87 -1.06 -14.38
CA ILE A 280 -1.95 -0.61 -13.49
C ILE A 280 -3.21 -1.42 -13.83
N GLY A 281 -3.79 -2.08 -12.83
CA GLY A 281 -4.88 -3.03 -13.00
C GLY A 281 -4.40 -4.37 -13.56
N ARG A 282 -5.23 -5.41 -13.44
CA ARG A 282 -4.81 -6.79 -13.74
C ARG A 282 -4.42 -6.99 -15.19
N GLU A 283 -5.15 -6.40 -16.13
CA GLU A 283 -4.90 -6.59 -17.57
C GLU A 283 -3.52 -6.06 -17.98
N LYS A 284 -3.26 -4.77 -17.70
CA LYS A 284 -1.99 -4.12 -18.07
C LYS A 284 -0.81 -4.73 -17.31
N LEU A 285 -1.00 -5.07 -16.03
CA LEU A 285 0.06 -5.70 -15.25
C LEU A 285 0.36 -7.14 -15.70
N THR A 286 -0.66 -7.91 -16.09
CA THR A 286 -0.46 -9.24 -16.71
C THR A 286 0.36 -9.12 -17.99
N ALA A 287 0.04 -8.15 -18.85
CA ALA A 287 0.81 -7.89 -20.07
C ALA A 287 2.25 -7.50 -19.75
N PHE A 288 2.46 -6.60 -18.77
CA PHE A 288 3.79 -6.22 -18.33
C PHE A 288 4.61 -7.42 -17.84
N TYR A 289 4.05 -8.26 -16.97
CA TYR A 289 4.76 -9.44 -16.47
C TYR A 289 5.15 -10.42 -17.56
N ARG A 290 4.21 -10.69 -18.48
CA ARG A 290 4.40 -11.59 -19.61
C ARG A 290 5.45 -11.09 -20.60
N ASP A 291 5.38 -9.81 -20.97
CA ASP A 291 6.06 -9.28 -22.15
C ASP A 291 7.34 -8.49 -21.79
N HIS A 292 7.47 -8.02 -20.55
CA HIS A 292 8.51 -7.04 -20.16
C HIS A 292 9.26 -7.34 -18.87
N PHE A 293 8.89 -8.39 -18.11
CA PHE A 293 9.50 -8.69 -16.82
C PHE A 293 9.94 -10.16 -16.68
N ILE A 294 9.03 -11.09 -16.37
CA ILE A 294 9.32 -12.45 -15.87
C ILE A 294 10.31 -13.19 -16.79
N PHE A 295 10.05 -13.16 -18.10
CA PHE A 295 10.85 -13.89 -19.09
C PHE A 295 11.97 -13.04 -19.71
N CYS A 296 12.13 -11.78 -19.30
CA CYS A 296 13.19 -10.88 -19.76
C CYS A 296 14.43 -10.92 -18.86
N ASN A 297 14.34 -11.50 -17.66
CA ASN A 297 15.46 -11.67 -16.76
C ASN A 297 16.57 -12.56 -17.38
N PRO A 298 17.86 -12.13 -17.33
CA PRO A 298 19.00 -12.98 -17.61
C PRO A 298 18.98 -14.32 -16.82
N PRO A 299 19.61 -15.39 -17.34
CA PRO A 299 19.64 -16.68 -16.64
C PRO A 299 20.35 -16.65 -15.29
N ASP A 300 21.31 -15.74 -15.10
CA ASP A 300 22.06 -15.56 -13.85
C ASP A 300 21.45 -14.51 -12.91
N THR A 301 20.25 -14.01 -13.22
CA THR A 301 19.53 -13.08 -12.36
C THR A 301 19.26 -13.70 -11.01
N HIS A 302 19.68 -13.01 -9.95
CA HIS A 302 19.32 -13.34 -8.58
C HIS A 302 19.20 -12.08 -7.74
N LEU A 303 18.35 -12.15 -6.72
CA LEU A 303 18.18 -11.11 -5.74
C LEU A 303 18.96 -11.48 -4.48
N LYS A 304 19.82 -10.58 -4.01
CA LYS A 304 20.50 -10.73 -2.72
C LYS A 304 19.85 -9.79 -1.72
N THR A 305 18.96 -10.31 -0.89
CA THR A 305 18.35 -9.55 0.22
C THR A 305 19.43 -9.08 1.19
N VAL A 306 19.42 -7.79 1.50
CA VAL A 306 20.32 -7.12 2.45
C VAL A 306 19.59 -6.94 3.78
N SER A 307 18.41 -6.34 3.73
CA SER A 307 17.58 -6.12 4.90
C SER A 307 16.10 -6.16 4.54
N ARG A 308 15.26 -6.49 5.53
CA ARG A 308 13.81 -6.52 5.38
C ARG A 308 13.14 -5.93 6.61
N THR A 309 12.22 -4.98 6.37
CA THR A 309 11.39 -4.38 7.42
C THR A 309 9.93 -4.71 7.17
N ILE A 310 9.29 -5.36 8.14
CA ILE A 310 7.88 -5.75 8.06
C ILE A 310 7.03 -4.76 8.86
N GLY A 311 6.17 -4.04 8.17
CA GLY A 311 5.13 -3.19 8.73
C GLY A 311 3.79 -3.93 8.89
N PRO A 312 2.72 -3.21 9.27
CA PRO A 312 1.40 -3.82 9.43
C PRO A 312 0.74 -4.24 8.11
N ASP A 313 1.01 -3.53 7.01
CA ASP A 313 0.39 -3.72 5.70
C ASP A 313 1.43 -3.63 4.57
N ARG A 314 2.72 -3.67 4.91
CA ARG A 314 3.78 -3.45 3.93
C ARG A 314 5.09 -4.09 4.33
N ILE A 315 5.87 -4.43 3.32
CA ILE A 315 7.27 -4.84 3.44
C ILE A 315 8.13 -3.79 2.75
N ILE A 316 9.24 -3.43 3.39
CA ILE A 316 10.34 -2.72 2.77
C ILE A 316 11.49 -3.71 2.64
N ASP A 317 11.82 -4.07 1.41
CA ASP A 317 12.89 -5.00 1.08
C ASP A 317 14.04 -4.23 0.45
N GLU A 318 15.21 -4.30 1.07
CA GLU A 318 16.46 -3.78 0.52
C GLU A 318 17.27 -4.94 -0.01
N PHE A 319 17.61 -4.90 -1.29
CA PHE A 319 18.29 -6.01 -1.94
C PHE A 319 19.19 -5.54 -3.07
N ILE A 320 20.09 -6.41 -3.51
CA ILE A 320 20.91 -6.17 -4.70
C ILE A 320 20.39 -7.06 -5.82
N PHE A 321 19.96 -6.42 -6.90
CA PHE A 321 19.67 -7.10 -8.15
C PHE A 321 20.99 -7.38 -8.88
N CYS A 322 21.31 -8.66 -9.03
CA CYS A 322 22.52 -9.11 -9.71
C CYS A 322 22.17 -9.82 -11.01
N CYS A 323 22.82 -9.47 -12.11
CA CYS A 323 22.74 -10.22 -13.36
C CYS A 323 23.88 -9.85 -14.30
N THR A 324 24.11 -10.64 -15.35
CA THR A 324 24.87 -10.20 -16.52
C THR A 324 23.90 -9.75 -17.61
N HIS A 325 24.09 -8.54 -18.16
CA HIS A 325 23.22 -7.98 -19.21
C HIS A 325 23.44 -8.68 -20.57
N THR A 326 22.99 -9.94 -20.65
CA THR A 326 23.10 -10.89 -21.77
C THR A 326 21.89 -10.87 -22.70
N ARG A 327 20.83 -10.16 -22.31
CA ARG A 327 19.60 -9.94 -23.08
C ARG A 327 18.99 -8.60 -22.68
N GLN A 328 18.05 -8.09 -23.48
CA GLN A 328 17.33 -6.87 -23.15
C GLN A 328 16.51 -7.04 -21.86
N ILE A 329 16.56 -6.03 -20.98
CA ILE A 329 15.83 -5.98 -19.71
C ILE A 329 14.92 -4.75 -19.73
N PRO A 330 13.70 -4.84 -20.30
CA PRO A 330 12.85 -3.67 -20.56
C PRO A 330 12.50 -2.87 -19.31
N PHE A 331 12.29 -3.54 -18.17
CA PHE A 331 11.95 -2.84 -16.93
C PHE A 331 13.11 -2.02 -16.35
N LEU A 332 14.36 -2.47 -16.54
CA LEU A 332 15.55 -1.85 -15.95
C LEU A 332 16.21 -0.82 -16.88
N VAL A 333 16.36 -1.17 -18.16
CA VAL A 333 17.05 -0.36 -19.17
C VAL A 333 16.36 -0.44 -20.54
N PRO A 334 15.14 0.14 -20.66
CA PRO A 334 14.38 0.08 -21.90
C PRO A 334 15.17 0.68 -23.07
N GLY A 335 15.26 -0.07 -24.17
CA GLY A 335 15.91 0.36 -25.42
C GLY A 335 17.44 0.21 -25.46
N ILE A 336 18.10 -0.20 -24.37
CA ILE A 336 19.54 -0.41 -24.35
C ILE A 336 19.91 -1.80 -24.91
N PRO A 337 20.78 -1.90 -25.93
CA PRO A 337 21.27 -3.19 -26.43
C PRO A 337 22.10 -3.95 -25.39
N VAL A 338 22.16 -5.27 -25.54
CA VAL A 338 22.98 -6.19 -24.73
C VAL A 338 24.41 -5.69 -24.63
N THR A 339 24.93 -5.54 -23.41
CA THR A 339 26.30 -5.06 -23.14
C THR A 339 27.24 -6.15 -22.64
N ASN A 340 26.69 -7.31 -22.23
CA ASN A 340 27.41 -8.40 -21.56
C ASN A 340 28.18 -7.98 -20.30
N LYS A 341 27.80 -6.86 -19.68
CA LYS A 341 28.42 -6.40 -18.44
C LYS A 341 27.69 -6.95 -17.21
N PRO A 342 28.42 -7.31 -16.15
CA PRO A 342 27.81 -7.65 -14.88
C PRO A 342 27.19 -6.40 -14.26
N LEU A 343 26.04 -6.59 -13.64
CA LEU A 343 25.32 -5.59 -12.86
C LEU A 343 25.14 -6.10 -11.44
N ALA A 344 25.35 -5.20 -10.48
CA ALA A 344 24.98 -5.35 -9.08
C ALA A 344 24.37 -4.02 -8.63
N ILE A 345 23.04 -3.97 -8.62
CA ILE A 345 22.28 -2.73 -8.46
C ILE A 345 21.54 -2.77 -7.12
N PRO A 346 21.86 -1.87 -6.18
CA PRO A 346 21.05 -1.68 -4.98
C PRO A 346 19.63 -1.27 -5.35
N MET A 347 18.64 -1.94 -4.78
CA MET A 347 17.22 -1.67 -4.97
C MET A 347 16.49 -1.65 -3.63
N VAL A 348 15.41 -0.87 -3.58
CA VAL A 348 14.46 -0.85 -2.47
C VAL A 348 13.06 -1.09 -3.02
N GLY A 349 12.41 -2.16 -2.57
CA GLY A 349 11.01 -2.44 -2.85
C GLY A 349 10.13 -2.04 -1.66
N VAL A 350 9.13 -1.19 -1.90
CA VAL A 350 8.05 -0.90 -0.94
C VAL A 350 6.79 -1.61 -1.41
N ILE A 351 6.48 -2.72 -0.76
CA ILE A 351 5.43 -3.66 -1.17
C ILE A 351 4.24 -3.48 -0.23
N ASN A 352 3.08 -3.07 -0.73
CA ASN A 352 1.86 -2.98 0.06
C ASN A 352 1.01 -4.22 -0.12
N ILE A 353 0.47 -4.73 1.00
CA ILE A 353 -0.32 -5.94 1.08
C ILE A 353 -1.64 -5.60 1.76
N ARG A 354 -2.75 -6.12 1.22
CA ARG A 354 -4.07 -6.09 1.83
C ARG A 354 -4.48 -7.51 2.15
N GLY A 355 -4.69 -7.78 3.43
CA GLY A 355 -4.96 -9.14 3.90
C GLY A 355 -3.84 -10.10 3.47
N ASP A 356 -4.16 -10.98 2.52
CA ASP A 356 -3.24 -12.01 2.01
C ASP A 356 -2.75 -11.78 0.57
N ARG A 357 -2.85 -10.55 0.07
CA ARG A 357 -2.56 -10.22 -1.34
C ARG A 357 -1.82 -8.92 -1.52
N LEU A 358 -0.93 -8.88 -2.50
CA LEU A 358 -0.22 -7.67 -2.88
C LEU A 358 -1.18 -6.67 -3.55
N TYR A 359 -1.22 -5.45 -3.02
CA TYR A 359 -1.87 -4.32 -3.67
C TYR A 359 -0.91 -3.65 -4.66
N HIS A 360 0.28 -3.27 -4.20
CA HIS A 360 1.22 -2.59 -5.09
C HIS A 360 2.67 -2.74 -4.71
N GLU A 361 3.53 -2.44 -5.67
CA GLU A 361 4.97 -2.42 -5.51
C GLU A 361 5.53 -1.09 -6.03
N HIS A 362 6.32 -0.41 -5.19
CA HIS A 362 7.15 0.71 -5.61
C HIS A 362 8.61 0.30 -5.50
N ILE A 363 9.27 0.16 -6.63
CA ILE A 363 10.65 -0.34 -6.68
C ILE A 363 11.56 0.79 -7.13
N TRP A 364 12.54 1.11 -6.30
CA TRP A 364 13.50 2.19 -6.48
C TRP A 364 14.89 1.64 -6.72
N TRP A 365 15.66 2.34 -7.54
CA TRP A 365 17.10 2.17 -7.71
C TRP A 365 17.71 3.45 -8.29
N ASP A 366 19.04 3.53 -8.34
CA ASP A 366 19.74 4.62 -9.01
C ASP A 366 20.01 4.27 -10.48
N GLN A 367 19.30 4.93 -11.41
CA GLN A 367 19.50 4.71 -12.85
C GLN A 367 20.89 5.17 -13.32
N GLY A 368 21.51 6.15 -12.65
CA GLY A 368 22.88 6.56 -12.93
C GLY A 368 23.85 5.40 -12.71
N THR A 369 23.75 4.73 -11.56
CA THR A 369 24.52 3.51 -11.23
C THR A 369 24.35 2.42 -12.29
N VAL A 370 23.10 2.16 -12.72
CA VAL A 370 22.83 1.17 -13.79
C VAL A 370 23.56 1.52 -15.08
N LEU A 371 23.40 2.76 -15.57
CA LEU A 371 24.02 3.20 -16.82
C LEU A 371 25.55 3.28 -16.72
N ARG A 372 26.10 3.56 -15.54
CA ARG A 372 27.54 3.55 -15.28
C ARG A 372 28.12 2.13 -15.32
N GLN A 373 27.46 1.15 -14.70
CA GLN A 373 27.90 -0.26 -14.74
C GLN A 373 27.75 -0.86 -16.15
N LEU A 374 26.73 -0.44 -16.91
CA LEU A 374 26.62 -0.74 -18.34
C LEU A 374 27.69 -0.04 -19.19
N GLY A 375 28.43 0.92 -18.62
CA GLY A 375 29.42 1.79 -19.27
C GLY A 375 28.86 2.55 -20.46
N ILE A 376 27.61 3.00 -20.31
CA ILE A 376 26.92 3.90 -21.23
C ILE A 376 27.08 5.34 -20.72
N LEU A 377 26.97 5.53 -19.41
CA LEU A 377 27.13 6.85 -18.79
C LEU A 377 28.62 7.21 -18.71
N PRO A 378 29.09 8.26 -19.42
CA PRO A 378 30.47 8.71 -19.30
C PRO A 378 30.76 9.21 -17.88
N THR A 379 32.05 9.23 -17.51
CA THR A 379 32.50 9.73 -16.21
C THR A 379 32.40 11.25 -16.10
N HIS A 380 32.52 11.95 -17.23
CA HIS A 380 32.50 13.41 -17.31
C HIS A 380 31.56 13.89 -18.41
N LEU A 381 30.93 15.03 -18.22
CA LEU A 381 30.15 15.73 -19.24
C LEU A 381 30.69 17.15 -19.45
N PRO A 382 30.52 17.71 -20.66
CA PRO A 382 30.81 19.12 -20.91
C PRO A 382 29.93 20.04 -20.06
N TYR A 383 30.54 21.02 -19.39
CA TYR A 383 29.85 22.07 -18.64
C TYR A 383 30.69 23.35 -18.64
N GLU A 384 30.10 24.48 -19.03
CA GLU A 384 30.75 25.81 -19.05
C GLU A 384 32.15 25.86 -19.71
N GLY A 385 32.34 25.08 -20.79
CA GLY A 385 33.62 25.05 -21.53
C GLY A 385 34.68 24.11 -20.95
N GLY A 386 34.38 23.39 -19.86
CA GLY A 386 35.21 22.34 -19.29
C GLY A 386 34.52 20.98 -19.23
N LEU A 387 35.16 20.02 -18.56
CA LEU A 387 34.60 18.71 -18.24
C LEU A 387 34.32 18.63 -16.75
N VAL A 388 33.11 18.22 -16.37
CA VAL A 388 32.71 18.00 -14.97
C VAL A 388 32.46 16.52 -14.75
N LYS A 389 33.08 15.96 -13.71
CA LYS A 389 32.87 14.57 -13.28
C LYS A 389 31.44 14.43 -12.76
N LEU A 390 30.71 13.44 -13.25
CA LEU A 390 29.36 13.15 -12.74
C LEU A 390 29.45 12.48 -11.36
N PRO A 391 28.65 12.93 -10.36
CA PRO A 391 28.59 12.33 -9.03
C PRO A 391 27.75 11.05 -9.05
N VAL A 392 28.21 10.07 -9.83
CA VAL A 392 27.52 8.80 -10.06
C VAL A 392 28.52 7.67 -9.89
N ALA A 393 28.25 6.82 -8.90
CA ALA A 393 29.02 5.61 -8.62
C ALA A 393 28.57 4.44 -9.51
N GLY A 394 29.40 3.41 -9.59
CA GLY A 394 29.11 2.13 -10.22
C GLY A 394 28.85 1.03 -9.19
N VAL A 395 29.62 -0.06 -9.29
CA VAL A 395 29.46 -1.29 -8.48
C VAL A 395 29.81 -1.09 -7.01
N GLU A 396 30.59 -0.07 -6.69
CA GLU A 396 30.97 0.31 -5.34
C GLU A 396 29.75 0.65 -4.46
N THR A 397 28.63 1.10 -5.04
CA THR A 397 27.38 1.31 -4.29
C THR A 397 26.86 0.02 -3.65
N ALA A 398 26.89 -1.09 -4.41
CA ALA A 398 26.47 -2.40 -3.94
C ALA A 398 27.46 -3.01 -2.93
N ARG A 399 28.76 -2.76 -3.10
CA ARG A 399 29.79 -3.22 -2.16
C ARG A 399 29.64 -2.54 -0.80
N LEU A 400 29.59 -1.20 -0.80
CA LEU A 400 29.49 -0.43 0.44
C LEU A 400 28.16 -0.64 1.17
N LEU A 401 27.08 -0.94 0.43
CA LEU A 401 25.79 -1.34 1.03
C LEU A 401 25.89 -2.69 1.76
N LEU A 402 26.63 -3.66 1.20
CA LEU A 402 26.78 -5.00 1.79
C LEU A 402 27.76 -5.06 2.93
N ASP A 403 28.83 -4.28 2.84
CA ASP A 403 29.91 -4.23 3.80
C ASP A 403 30.41 -2.80 3.88
N GLU A 404 30.18 -2.14 5.01
CA GLU A 404 30.58 -0.75 5.26
C GLU A 404 32.09 -0.53 5.18
N ARG A 405 32.88 -1.62 5.10
CA ARG A 405 34.34 -1.61 4.97
C ARG A 405 34.81 -1.78 3.52
N ASP A 406 33.93 -2.15 2.58
CA ASP A 406 34.25 -2.38 1.16
C ASP A 406 34.00 -1.11 0.31
N GLY A 407 34.66 -0.03 0.72
CA GLY A 407 34.63 1.28 0.06
C GLY A 407 35.08 2.39 1.01
N THR A 408 35.18 3.62 0.51
CA THR A 408 35.56 4.80 1.30
C THR A 408 34.49 5.87 1.19
N SER A 409 33.98 6.35 2.32
CA SER A 409 33.06 7.49 2.33
C SER A 409 33.77 8.78 1.87
N ASN A 410 33.00 9.72 1.31
CA ASN A 410 33.43 11.07 0.91
C ASN A 410 34.39 11.18 -0.30
N GLU A 411 34.80 10.08 -0.96
CA GLU A 411 35.71 10.15 -2.13
C GLU A 411 35.20 11.12 -3.21
N MET A 412 33.92 11.08 -3.56
CA MET A 412 33.36 12.00 -4.57
C MET A 412 33.41 13.48 -4.17
N ILE A 413 33.31 13.77 -2.87
CA ILE A 413 33.39 15.14 -2.34
C ILE A 413 34.84 15.63 -2.41
N GLU A 414 35.78 14.78 -1.97
CA GLU A 414 37.20 15.10 -1.91
C GLU A 414 37.79 15.30 -3.31
N GLU A 415 37.46 14.42 -4.26
CA GLU A 415 37.88 14.55 -5.67
C GLU A 415 37.34 15.83 -6.33
N ALA A 416 36.10 16.21 -6.02
CA ALA A 416 35.50 17.45 -6.52
C ALA A 416 36.23 18.68 -5.97
N ALA A 417 36.61 18.68 -4.68
CA ALA A 417 37.35 19.77 -4.07
C ALA A 417 38.75 19.97 -4.70
N VAL A 418 39.44 18.88 -5.06
CA VAL A 418 40.74 18.94 -5.75
C VAL A 418 40.62 19.59 -7.13
N THR A 419 39.56 19.28 -7.87
CA THR A 419 39.36 19.81 -9.23
C THR A 419 39.10 21.33 -9.21
N VAL A 420 38.37 21.83 -8.20
CA VAL A 420 38.13 23.27 -8.02
C VAL A 420 39.42 24.01 -7.68
N ASN A 421 40.28 23.47 -6.81
CA ASN A 421 41.52 24.15 -6.42
C ASN A 421 42.51 24.26 -7.58
N ASN A 422 42.67 23.20 -8.38
CA ASN A 422 43.55 23.24 -9.56
C ASN A 422 43.09 24.28 -10.61
N SER A 423 41.77 24.48 -10.77
CA SER A 423 41.23 25.50 -11.70
C SER A 423 41.43 26.95 -11.24
N LYS A 424 41.64 27.17 -9.93
CA LYS A 424 41.98 28.49 -9.37
C LYS A 424 43.46 28.79 -9.52
N ASP A 425 44.32 27.81 -9.28
CA ASP A 425 45.78 27.97 -9.40
C ASP A 425 46.24 28.20 -10.86
N GLU A 426 45.57 27.58 -11.85
CA GLU A 426 45.82 27.85 -13.27
C GLU A 426 45.37 29.26 -13.71
N ASN A 427 44.36 29.85 -13.06
CA ASN A 427 43.92 31.22 -13.33
C ASN A 427 44.80 32.29 -12.64
N GLU A 428 45.50 31.94 -11.56
CA GLU A 428 46.43 32.86 -10.87
C GLU A 428 47.86 32.82 -11.42
N SER A 429 48.29 31.71 -12.02
CA SER A 429 49.62 31.57 -12.64
C SER A 429 49.75 32.11 -14.06
N GLY A 430 48.65 32.59 -14.65
CA GLY A 430 48.59 33.20 -16.00
C GLY A 430 48.61 34.74 -16.03
N LYS A 431 48.98 35.42 -14.94
CA LYS A 431 49.10 36.90 -14.88
C LYS A 431 50.53 37.40 -14.90
#